data_AF-A0A150R1S4-F1
#
_entry.id   AF-A0A150R1S4-F1
#
_cell.length_a   1.000
_cell.length_b   1.000
_cell.length_c   1.000
_cell.angle_alpha   90.00
_cell.angle_beta   90.00
_cell.angle_gamma   90.00
#
_symmetry.space_group_name_H-M   'P 1'
#
loop_
_entity.id
_entity.type
_entity.pdbx_description
1 polymer ?
#
loop_
_entity_poly.entity_id
_entity_poly.type
_entity_poly.pdbx_seq_one_letter_code
_entity_poly.pdbx_strand_id
1 'polypeptide(L)'
;MSCRPSSRATSSAIALSLALATSGSALAAPVAVAGGPVAPLPTTEGTGLCGAYRVSSDPLMNFGLLDREDFVEGVNAFIDDGQPDLASFVVGTPLDLSNNNDTGLQMSLGDFRDAVAGCPAGGCDFVENDPDTSFGMRLRGYLAVPPEHVEQPLHFGFYADDAVAVVIYDDAQAAYPVAVRPTQLGLPSWRLTNTVTFAREGLYPIEILYVAIAEHSALEMSLLVGEFEDFEAGANAPGSVSLAESGFTLVEPASFHQALSGGGSLPDEASCAQCSRELVHQAGNNGCDPGAYCNSAALCEPCALDAFCGPSCQPCAAQTPRCALVDGTPACVACVSDADCEAGDVCDPEAHACVAPPPEPGAGGGGGAGGGGGAGGGAGGEAPSDPGSAGSDDGGCAFRAGVPGQSGGGIALALAGLGIALARRRQRASALSCAPGARAPR
;
A
#
# COMPACT_ATOMS: atom_id res chain seq x y z
N MET A 1 -46.52 -22.93 -80.72
CA MET A 1 -45.11 -23.26 -80.44
C MET A 1 -44.46 -22.02 -79.86
N SER A 2 -44.23 -21.99 -78.55
CA SER A 2 -43.68 -20.84 -77.82
C SER A 2 -42.68 -21.34 -76.81
N CYS A 3 -41.45 -20.81 -76.88
CA CYS A 3 -40.31 -21.17 -76.04
C CYS A 3 -40.38 -20.49 -74.66
N ARG A 4 -39.87 -21.20 -73.66
CA ARG A 4 -39.35 -20.74 -72.35
C ARG A 4 -37.89 -21.24 -72.26
N PRO A 5 -37.10 -20.91 -71.23
CA PRO A 5 -36.92 -19.65 -70.50
C PRO A 5 -35.41 -19.28 -70.37
N SER A 6 -35.06 -18.12 -69.80
CA SER A 6 -33.69 -17.86 -69.31
C SER A 6 -33.70 -17.19 -67.95
N SER A 7 -33.01 -17.83 -67.01
CA SER A 7 -32.81 -17.49 -65.61
C SER A 7 -31.86 -16.29 -65.45
N ARG A 8 -32.14 -15.38 -64.51
CA ARG A 8 -31.19 -14.33 -64.07
C ARG A 8 -30.55 -14.76 -62.75
N ALA A 9 -29.22 -14.71 -62.72
CA ALA A 9 -28.39 -14.95 -61.55
C ALA A 9 -28.32 -13.70 -60.65
N THR A 10 -28.44 -13.93 -59.34
CA THR A 10 -28.17 -12.96 -58.28
C THR A 10 -26.69 -13.03 -57.87
N SER A 11 -25.97 -11.92 -57.98
CA SER A 11 -24.60 -11.76 -57.46
C SER A 11 -24.64 -11.23 -56.02
N SER A 12 -24.09 -12.00 -55.08
CA SER A 12 -23.76 -11.54 -53.73
C SER A 12 -22.37 -10.89 -53.73
N ALA A 13 -22.28 -9.64 -53.30
CA ALA A 13 -21.02 -8.98 -52.99
C ALA A 13 -20.65 -9.29 -51.53
N ILE A 14 -19.52 -9.95 -51.31
CA ILE A 14 -18.92 -10.14 -49.99
C ILE A 14 -17.99 -8.94 -49.75
N ALA A 15 -18.34 -8.09 -48.79
CA ALA A 15 -17.46 -7.05 -48.29
C ALA A 15 -16.50 -7.69 -47.27
N LEU A 16 -15.21 -7.76 -47.63
CA LEU A 16 -14.13 -8.24 -46.78
C LEU A 16 -13.61 -7.06 -45.96
N SER A 17 -14.12 -6.89 -44.74
CA SER A 17 -13.60 -5.91 -43.78
C SER A 17 -12.28 -6.42 -43.20
N LEU A 18 -11.16 -5.86 -43.68
CA LEU A 18 -9.85 -5.98 -43.01
C LEU A 18 -9.90 -5.17 -41.71
N ALA A 19 -10.15 -5.84 -40.58
CA ALA A 19 -9.81 -5.30 -39.28
C ALA A 19 -8.29 -5.47 -39.09
N LEU A 20 -7.53 -4.38 -39.17
CA LEU A 20 -6.19 -4.35 -38.59
C LEU A 20 -6.36 -4.41 -37.07
N ALA A 21 -6.22 -5.60 -36.49
CA ALA A 21 -6.00 -5.73 -35.07
C ALA A 21 -4.59 -5.19 -34.77
N THR A 22 -4.50 -3.96 -34.30
CA THR A 22 -3.34 -3.50 -33.56
C THR A 22 -3.26 -4.37 -32.31
N SER A 23 -2.23 -5.21 -32.23
CA SER A 23 -1.88 -5.94 -31.01
C SER A 23 -1.36 -4.96 -29.95
N GLY A 24 -2.25 -4.10 -29.44
CA GLY A 24 -2.02 -3.42 -28.18
C GLY A 24 -2.32 -4.42 -27.06
N SER A 25 -1.42 -4.53 -26.09
CA SER A 25 -1.75 -5.17 -24.81
C SER A 25 -3.04 -4.52 -24.30
N ALA A 26 -4.07 -5.32 -24.06
CA ALA A 26 -5.31 -4.80 -23.50
C ALA A 26 -4.99 -4.20 -22.12
N LEU A 27 -5.26 -2.91 -21.97
CA LEU A 27 -5.12 -2.20 -20.69
C LEU A 27 -6.00 -2.87 -19.64
N ALA A 28 -5.57 -2.78 -18.37
CA ALA A 28 -6.47 -3.11 -17.27
C ALA A 28 -7.72 -2.23 -17.36
N ALA A 29 -8.90 -2.81 -17.09
CA ALA A 29 -10.11 -2.02 -17.03
C ALA A 29 -10.03 -1.05 -15.83
N PRO A 30 -10.61 0.15 -15.93
CA PRO A 30 -10.77 1.05 -14.79
C PRO A 30 -11.40 0.33 -13.59
N VAL A 31 -10.89 0.60 -12.40
CA VAL A 31 -11.30 -0.06 -11.16
C VAL A 31 -12.29 0.83 -10.40
N ALA A 32 -13.50 0.31 -10.17
CA ALA A 32 -14.49 0.97 -9.32
C ALA A 32 -14.53 0.30 -7.95
N VAL A 33 -14.09 0.99 -6.91
CA VAL A 33 -14.17 0.54 -5.52
C VAL A 33 -15.55 0.92 -4.97
N ALA A 34 -16.48 -0.03 -5.06
CA ALA A 34 -17.89 0.17 -4.67
C ALA A 34 -18.15 -0.09 -3.17
N GLY A 35 -17.30 -0.90 -2.54
CA GLY A 35 -17.35 -1.17 -1.09
C GLY A 35 -17.03 0.05 -0.24
N GLY A 36 -17.23 -0.07 1.08
CA GLY A 36 -17.02 1.03 2.01
C GLY A 36 -15.58 1.13 2.47
N PRO A 37 -15.17 2.28 3.03
CA PRO A 37 -13.94 2.34 3.79
C PRO A 37 -14.09 1.52 5.08
N VAL A 38 -12.99 1.00 5.62
CA VAL A 38 -12.98 0.28 6.91
C VAL A 38 -13.16 1.23 8.11
N ALA A 39 -12.84 2.51 7.93
CA ALA A 39 -13.01 3.56 8.93
C ALA A 39 -13.13 4.95 8.28
N PRO A 40 -13.70 5.94 8.97
CA PRO A 40 -13.61 7.35 8.58
C PRO A 40 -12.15 7.84 8.52
N LEU A 41 -11.93 9.01 7.92
CA LEU A 41 -10.62 9.66 7.92
C LEU A 41 -10.21 10.07 9.34
N PRO A 42 -8.99 9.72 9.79
CA PRO A 42 -8.45 10.21 11.05
C PRO A 42 -8.27 11.73 11.05
N THR A 43 -8.21 12.33 12.23
CA THR A 43 -7.84 13.74 12.39
C THR A 43 -6.33 13.97 12.41
N THR A 44 -5.55 12.91 12.60
CA THR A 44 -4.09 12.92 12.57
C THR A 44 -3.58 12.66 11.16
N GLU A 45 -2.38 13.15 10.86
CA GLU A 45 -1.74 12.94 9.57
C GLU A 45 -1.30 11.47 9.39
N GLY A 46 -1.22 11.04 8.14
CA GLY A 46 -0.66 9.75 7.79
C GLY A 46 0.83 9.64 8.15
N THR A 47 1.27 8.43 8.50
CA THR A 47 2.66 8.12 8.86
C THR A 47 3.33 7.18 7.86
N GLY A 48 2.71 6.94 6.71
CA GLY A 48 3.24 6.06 5.67
C GLY A 48 2.74 4.62 5.77
N LEU A 49 3.51 3.71 5.15
CA LEU A 49 3.17 2.29 5.05
C LEU A 49 4.12 1.44 5.90
N CYS A 50 3.62 0.32 6.40
CA CYS A 50 4.47 -0.71 6.98
C CYS A 50 5.03 -1.61 5.88
N GLY A 51 6.35 -1.73 5.81
CA GLY A 51 7.09 -2.57 4.88
C GLY A 51 7.56 -3.87 5.51
N ALA A 52 7.56 -4.92 4.68
CA ALA A 52 8.13 -6.24 4.94
C ALA A 52 9.04 -6.59 3.77
N TYR A 53 10.28 -6.99 4.05
CA TYR A 53 11.32 -7.21 3.05
C TYR A 53 12.02 -8.56 3.27
N ARG A 54 12.26 -9.29 2.19
CA ARG A 54 12.96 -10.57 2.22
C ARG A 54 13.85 -10.77 1.00
N VAL A 55 15.12 -11.12 1.24
CA VAL A 55 16.07 -11.52 0.20
C VAL A 55 15.71 -12.89 -0.37
N SER A 56 15.81 -13.02 -1.69
CA SER A 56 15.64 -14.28 -2.42
C SER A 56 16.99 -14.81 -2.90
N SER A 57 17.31 -16.05 -2.52
CA SER A 57 18.49 -16.77 -3.04
C SER A 57 18.24 -17.52 -4.34
N ASP A 58 16.97 -17.67 -4.75
CA ASP A 58 16.55 -18.31 -6.00
C ASP A 58 15.39 -17.52 -6.65
N PRO A 59 15.67 -16.31 -7.17
CA PRO A 59 14.64 -15.40 -7.69
C PRO A 59 13.86 -15.98 -8.88
N LEU A 60 14.49 -16.84 -9.68
CA LEU A 60 13.83 -17.46 -10.82
C LEU A 60 12.73 -18.44 -10.36
N MET A 61 13.02 -19.23 -9.32
CA MET A 61 12.02 -20.12 -8.72
C MET A 61 10.94 -19.36 -7.96
N ASN A 62 11.31 -18.30 -7.23
CA ASN A 62 10.38 -17.57 -6.38
C ASN A 62 9.45 -16.64 -7.17
N PHE A 63 9.93 -16.04 -8.26
CA PHE A 63 9.20 -14.96 -8.95
C PHE A 63 9.10 -15.13 -10.46
N GLY A 64 10.05 -15.84 -11.10
CA GLY A 64 10.17 -15.87 -12.55
C GLY A 64 9.13 -16.73 -13.29
N LEU A 65 8.32 -17.49 -12.55
CA LEU A 65 7.22 -18.30 -13.09
C LEU A 65 5.84 -17.78 -12.71
N LEU A 66 5.76 -16.69 -11.94
CA LEU A 66 4.50 -16.07 -11.55
C LEU A 66 3.90 -15.34 -12.76
N ASP A 67 2.64 -15.64 -13.07
CA ASP A 67 1.84 -14.89 -14.02
C ASP A 67 0.94 -13.89 -13.31
N ARG A 68 0.05 -13.21 -14.05
CA ARG A 68 -0.75 -12.12 -13.50
C ARG A 68 -1.76 -12.62 -12.46
N GLU A 69 -2.23 -13.83 -12.63
CA GLU A 69 -3.22 -14.48 -11.78
C GLU A 69 -2.61 -14.88 -10.43
N ASP A 70 -1.39 -15.42 -10.45
CA ASP A 70 -0.75 -15.99 -9.26
C ASP A 70 0.25 -15.03 -8.58
N PHE A 71 0.62 -13.90 -9.20
CA PHE A 71 1.68 -13.02 -8.68
C PHE A 71 1.42 -12.50 -7.27
N VAL A 72 0.20 -12.03 -6.99
CA VAL A 72 -0.14 -11.48 -5.66
C VAL A 72 -0.02 -12.56 -4.58
N GLU A 73 -0.56 -13.75 -4.83
CA GLU A 73 -0.49 -14.87 -3.88
C GLU A 73 0.95 -15.38 -3.73
N GLY A 74 1.67 -15.54 -4.85
CA GLY A 74 3.05 -16.05 -4.86
C GLY A 74 4.04 -15.16 -4.11
N VAL A 75 3.96 -13.84 -4.29
CA VAL A 75 4.84 -12.91 -3.54
C VAL A 75 4.45 -12.86 -2.07
N ASN A 76 3.16 -12.89 -1.74
CA ASN A 76 2.71 -12.99 -0.34
C ASN A 76 3.23 -14.26 0.33
N ALA A 77 3.08 -15.42 -0.31
CA ALA A 77 3.58 -16.70 0.18
C ALA A 77 5.10 -16.68 0.37
N PHE A 78 5.85 -16.12 -0.59
CA PHE A 78 7.29 -15.93 -0.43
C PHE A 78 7.63 -15.08 0.80
N ILE A 79 6.88 -14.02 1.10
CA ILE A 79 7.17 -13.18 2.27
C ILE A 79 6.79 -13.90 3.57
N ASP A 80 5.66 -14.59 3.59
CA ASP A 80 5.13 -15.27 4.78
C ASP A 80 5.95 -16.52 5.15
N ASP A 81 6.46 -17.28 4.17
CA ASP A 81 7.38 -18.41 4.37
C ASP A 81 8.77 -17.97 4.88
N GLY A 82 9.05 -16.67 4.88
CA GLY A 82 10.36 -16.11 5.19
C GLY A 82 10.71 -15.96 6.65
N GLN A 83 9.77 -16.23 7.56
CA GLN A 83 10.03 -16.10 8.99
C GLN A 83 11.11 -17.12 9.43
N PRO A 84 12.21 -16.69 10.09
CA PRO A 84 12.38 -15.42 10.80
C PRO A 84 13.22 -14.32 10.09
N ASP A 85 13.63 -14.51 8.84
CA ASP A 85 14.56 -13.61 8.12
C ASP A 85 13.89 -12.35 7.55
N LEU A 86 12.66 -12.04 7.99
CA LEU A 86 11.89 -10.91 7.49
C LEU A 86 12.34 -9.60 8.14
N ALA A 87 12.78 -8.63 7.34
CA ALA A 87 13.00 -7.27 7.79
C ALA A 87 11.68 -6.49 7.76
N SER A 88 11.31 -5.83 8.86
CA SER A 88 10.15 -4.93 8.94
C SER A 88 10.61 -3.49 9.14
N PHE A 89 9.94 -2.54 8.50
CA PHE A 89 10.33 -1.13 8.48
C PHE A 89 9.15 -0.24 8.13
N VAL A 90 9.22 1.05 8.45
CA VAL A 90 8.19 2.04 8.06
C VAL A 90 8.67 2.86 6.87
N VAL A 91 7.84 2.95 5.83
CA VAL A 91 8.07 3.85 4.68
C VAL A 91 7.49 5.22 5.02
N GLY A 92 8.30 6.06 5.64
CA GLY A 92 7.96 7.43 6.03
C GLY A 92 8.36 8.52 5.01
N THR A 93 8.69 8.12 3.77
CA THR A 93 9.08 9.01 2.67
C THR A 93 8.08 8.87 1.51
N PRO A 94 7.98 9.86 0.60
CA PRO A 94 7.26 9.67 -0.66
C PRO A 94 7.63 8.34 -1.29
N LEU A 95 6.66 7.65 -1.91
CA LEU A 95 6.91 6.31 -2.44
C LEU A 95 7.69 6.38 -3.74
N ASP A 96 9.00 6.56 -3.59
CA ASP A 96 10.04 6.67 -4.58
C ASP A 96 11.29 5.97 -4.01
N LEU A 97 11.38 4.66 -4.26
CA LEU A 97 12.41 3.78 -3.72
C LEU A 97 13.32 3.30 -4.85
N SER A 98 14.63 3.32 -4.63
CA SER A 98 15.60 2.99 -5.67
C SER A 98 16.91 2.46 -5.10
N ASN A 99 17.50 1.50 -5.82
CA ASN A 99 18.88 1.09 -5.56
C ASN A 99 19.93 2.06 -6.12
N ASN A 100 19.49 3.13 -6.78
CA ASN A 100 20.31 4.21 -7.31
C ASN A 100 21.48 3.72 -8.18
N ASN A 101 21.34 2.53 -8.77
CA ASN A 101 22.37 1.96 -9.63
C ASN A 101 22.57 2.82 -10.90
N ASP A 102 23.65 3.58 -10.92
CA ASP A 102 23.97 4.54 -11.98
C ASP A 102 24.70 3.92 -13.19
N THR A 103 24.90 2.61 -13.17
CA THR A 103 25.55 1.89 -14.27
C THR A 103 24.59 1.72 -15.46
N GLY A 104 25.12 1.70 -16.69
CA GLY A 104 24.34 1.39 -17.87
C GLY A 104 23.23 2.41 -18.19
N LEU A 105 21.98 1.92 -18.30
CA LEU A 105 20.81 2.69 -18.77
C LEU A 105 20.15 3.56 -17.67
N GLN A 106 20.69 3.57 -16.44
CA GLN A 106 20.15 4.33 -15.30
C GLN A 106 18.65 4.06 -15.03
N MET A 107 18.21 2.82 -15.23
CA MET A 107 16.79 2.45 -15.11
C MET A 107 16.28 2.55 -13.68
N SER A 108 17.16 2.39 -12.70
CA SER A 108 16.84 2.55 -11.28
C SER A 108 16.53 3.99 -10.89
N LEU A 109 16.84 5.01 -11.70
CA LEU A 109 16.58 6.40 -11.33
C LEU A 109 15.12 6.84 -11.52
N GLY A 110 14.26 5.98 -12.06
CA GLY A 110 12.84 6.26 -12.20
C GLY A 110 12.49 7.50 -13.02
N ASP A 111 11.26 7.98 -12.84
CA ASP A 111 10.73 9.19 -13.46
C ASP A 111 10.85 10.43 -12.55
N PHE A 112 10.95 10.27 -11.23
CA PHE A 112 10.92 11.37 -10.25
C PHE A 112 12.31 11.70 -9.70
N ARG A 113 13.22 12.10 -10.59
CA ARG A 113 14.61 12.37 -10.20
C ARG A 113 14.77 13.57 -9.26
N ASP A 114 15.60 13.39 -8.23
CA ASP A 114 15.89 14.38 -7.19
C ASP A 114 14.61 14.93 -6.51
N ALA A 115 13.51 14.18 -6.53
CA ALA A 115 12.20 14.64 -6.06
C ALA A 115 12.10 14.63 -4.53
N VAL A 116 12.75 13.67 -3.86
CA VAL A 116 12.65 13.49 -2.41
C VAL A 116 13.85 14.08 -1.69
N ALA A 117 13.60 15.11 -0.86
CA ALA A 117 14.64 15.77 -0.09
C ALA A 117 15.32 14.79 0.88
N GLY A 118 16.66 14.74 0.82
CA GLY A 118 17.47 13.86 1.68
C GLY A 118 17.71 12.46 1.11
N CYS A 119 17.06 12.12 -0.01
CA CYS A 119 17.31 10.89 -0.75
C CYS A 119 18.24 11.13 -1.95
N PRO A 120 18.92 10.08 -2.46
CA PRO A 120 19.66 10.16 -3.71
C PRO A 120 18.79 10.49 -4.94
N ALA A 121 19.45 10.65 -6.10
CA ALA A 121 18.82 11.16 -7.31
C ALA A 121 17.66 10.29 -7.85
N GLY A 122 17.66 8.99 -7.61
CA GLY A 122 16.62 8.07 -8.06
C GLY A 122 15.55 7.74 -7.02
N GLY A 123 15.58 8.37 -5.84
CA GLY A 123 14.70 8.04 -4.72
C GLY A 123 15.43 7.47 -3.53
N CYS A 124 14.68 7.16 -2.47
CA CYS A 124 15.20 6.67 -1.20
C CYS A 124 15.64 5.21 -1.26
N ASP A 125 16.57 4.81 -0.40
CA ASP A 125 17.13 3.47 -0.45
C ASP A 125 16.09 2.40 -0.07
N PHE A 126 16.18 1.23 -0.72
CA PHE A 126 15.56 0.02 -0.20
C PHE A 126 16.28 -0.45 1.08
N VAL A 127 15.73 -1.48 1.74
CA VAL A 127 16.37 -2.10 2.92
C VAL A 127 17.78 -2.58 2.59
N GLU A 128 17.96 -3.24 1.44
CA GLU A 128 19.27 -3.51 0.85
C GLU A 128 19.34 -2.85 -0.53
N ASN A 129 20.47 -2.18 -0.79
CA ASN A 129 20.62 -1.31 -1.96
C ASN A 129 21.72 -1.77 -2.92
N ASP A 130 22.22 -3.01 -2.77
CA ASP A 130 23.21 -3.56 -3.68
C ASP A 130 22.55 -4.12 -4.95
N PRO A 131 23.20 -4.03 -6.11
CA PRO A 131 22.63 -4.46 -7.39
C PRO A 131 22.62 -5.98 -7.59
N ASP A 132 23.27 -6.76 -6.72
CA ASP A 132 23.37 -8.22 -6.86
C ASP A 132 22.33 -8.97 -6.00
N THR A 133 21.56 -8.25 -5.18
CA THR A 133 20.53 -8.82 -4.30
C THR A 133 19.16 -8.80 -4.95
N SER A 134 18.58 -9.99 -5.10
CA SER A 134 17.17 -10.16 -5.44
C SER A 134 16.31 -10.17 -4.18
N PHE A 135 15.13 -9.58 -4.24
CA PHE A 135 14.23 -9.53 -3.08
C PHE A 135 12.76 -9.37 -3.45
N GLY A 136 11.91 -9.74 -2.50
CA GLY A 136 10.50 -9.39 -2.47
C GLY A 136 10.21 -8.41 -1.35
N MET A 137 9.31 -7.48 -1.60
CA MET A 137 8.88 -6.46 -0.64
C MET A 137 7.35 -6.34 -0.66
N ARG A 138 6.76 -6.18 0.53
CA ARG A 138 5.32 -5.94 0.72
C ARG A 138 5.10 -4.74 1.61
N LEU A 139 4.39 -3.75 1.10
CA LEU A 139 3.97 -2.57 1.83
C LEU A 139 2.47 -2.67 2.11
N ARG A 140 2.07 -2.39 3.35
CA ARG A 140 0.68 -2.46 3.81
C ARG A 140 0.33 -1.28 4.70
N GLY A 141 -0.93 -0.88 4.64
CA GLY A 141 -1.50 0.19 5.45
C GLY A 141 -2.90 0.53 4.94
N TYR A 142 -3.32 1.76 5.19
CA TYR A 142 -4.57 2.32 4.71
C TYR A 142 -4.27 3.51 3.81
N LEU A 143 -4.85 3.53 2.62
CA LEU A 143 -4.94 4.72 1.78
C LEU A 143 -6.06 5.63 2.30
N ALA A 144 -5.73 6.89 2.55
CA ALA A 144 -6.70 7.94 2.85
C ALA A 144 -7.36 8.43 1.55
N VAL A 145 -8.68 8.28 1.45
CA VAL A 145 -9.47 8.83 0.35
C VAL A 145 -10.25 10.04 0.88
N PRO A 146 -9.79 11.27 0.61
CA PRO A 146 -10.45 12.49 1.07
C PRO A 146 -11.71 12.79 0.24
N PRO A 147 -12.61 13.67 0.73
CA PRO A 147 -13.87 14.01 0.06
C PRO A 147 -13.69 14.44 -1.40
N GLU A 148 -12.61 15.18 -1.70
CA GLU A 148 -12.28 15.66 -3.05
C GLU A 148 -11.89 14.56 -4.04
N HIS A 149 -11.59 13.35 -3.57
CA HIS A 149 -11.23 12.20 -4.40
C HIS A 149 -12.43 11.27 -4.67
N VAL A 150 -13.55 11.49 -3.99
CA VAL A 150 -14.78 10.70 -4.17
C VAL A 150 -15.39 10.97 -5.54
N GLU A 151 -15.76 9.89 -6.23
CA GLU A 151 -16.32 9.91 -7.60
C GLU A 151 -15.42 10.61 -8.64
N GLN A 152 -14.15 10.88 -8.32
CA GLN A 152 -13.16 11.39 -9.25
C GLN A 152 -12.40 10.24 -9.95
N PRO A 153 -12.00 10.42 -11.22
CA PRO A 153 -11.00 9.56 -11.84
C PRO A 153 -9.63 9.83 -11.20
N LEU A 154 -9.13 8.85 -10.45
CA LEU A 154 -7.81 8.86 -9.85
C LEU A 154 -6.91 7.92 -10.63
N HIS A 155 -5.95 8.46 -11.36
CA HIS A 155 -4.96 7.66 -12.08
C HIS A 155 -3.81 7.36 -11.15
N PHE A 156 -3.68 6.08 -10.78
CA PHE A 156 -2.51 5.59 -10.07
C PHE A 156 -1.42 5.25 -11.08
N GLY A 157 -0.26 5.90 -10.97
CA GLY A 157 0.89 5.69 -11.83
C GLY A 157 2.01 4.97 -11.08
N PHE A 158 2.62 3.97 -11.71
CA PHE A 158 3.71 3.18 -11.17
C PHE A 158 4.88 3.12 -12.13
N TYR A 159 6.08 3.35 -11.62
CA TYR A 159 7.33 2.93 -12.26
C TYR A 159 7.89 1.76 -11.45
N ALA A 160 8.17 0.64 -12.10
CA ALA A 160 8.67 -0.54 -11.42
C ALA A 160 9.76 -1.23 -12.22
N ASP A 161 10.83 -1.62 -11.53
CA ASP A 161 11.90 -2.47 -12.05
C ASP A 161 12.25 -3.51 -10.97
N ASP A 162 11.73 -4.74 -10.99
CA ASP A 162 11.25 -5.49 -12.15
C ASP A 162 9.72 -5.67 -12.22
N ALA A 163 9.05 -5.69 -11.06
CA ALA A 163 7.65 -6.10 -10.98
C ALA A 163 6.92 -5.44 -9.82
N VAL A 164 5.62 -5.20 -10.01
CA VAL A 164 4.76 -4.56 -9.02
C VAL A 164 3.34 -5.11 -9.08
N ALA A 165 2.70 -5.21 -7.92
CA ALA A 165 1.25 -5.34 -7.84
C ALA A 165 0.69 -4.44 -6.75
N VAL A 166 -0.49 -3.89 -7.00
CA VAL A 166 -1.23 -3.07 -6.04
C VAL A 166 -2.66 -3.56 -5.94
N VAL A 167 -3.09 -3.79 -4.71
CA VAL A 167 -4.45 -4.23 -4.38
C VAL A 167 -5.01 -3.31 -3.33
N ILE A 168 -6.25 -2.85 -3.56
CA ILE A 168 -7.03 -2.09 -2.58
C ILE A 168 -8.14 -2.99 -2.06
N TYR A 169 -8.50 -2.85 -0.79
CA TYR A 169 -9.57 -3.61 -0.17
C TYR A 169 -10.66 -2.68 0.36
N ASP A 170 -11.89 -3.19 0.48
CA ASP A 170 -12.99 -2.50 1.13
C ASP A 170 -13.28 -3.02 2.56
N ASP A 171 -14.33 -2.50 3.18
CA ASP A 171 -14.85 -2.92 4.49
C ASP A 171 -15.25 -4.39 4.57
N ALA A 172 -15.63 -5.00 3.44
CA ALA A 172 -15.90 -6.42 3.34
C ALA A 172 -14.64 -7.25 3.03
N GLN A 173 -13.46 -6.62 2.99
CA GLN A 173 -12.19 -7.22 2.57
C GLN A 173 -12.22 -7.77 1.13
N ALA A 174 -13.11 -7.26 0.28
CA ALA A 174 -13.09 -7.59 -1.13
C ALA A 174 -11.87 -6.94 -1.79
N ALA A 175 -11.12 -7.71 -2.57
CA ALA A 175 -9.91 -7.25 -3.23
C ALA A 175 -10.22 -6.59 -4.59
N TYR A 176 -9.59 -5.43 -4.83
CA TYR A 176 -9.64 -4.67 -6.06
C TYR A 176 -8.21 -4.51 -6.59
N PRO A 177 -7.74 -5.40 -7.48
CA PRO A 177 -6.43 -5.27 -8.10
C PRO A 177 -6.38 -4.01 -8.97
N VAL A 178 -5.49 -3.08 -8.64
CA VAL A 178 -5.30 -1.81 -9.36
C VAL A 178 -4.28 -1.97 -10.47
N ALA A 179 -3.13 -2.58 -10.16
CA ALA A 179 -2.09 -2.87 -11.13
C ALA A 179 -1.47 -4.22 -10.79
N VAL A 180 -1.24 -5.07 -11.78
CA VAL A 180 -0.53 -6.34 -11.58
C VAL A 180 0.40 -6.58 -12.76
N ARG A 181 1.69 -6.46 -12.49
CA ARG A 181 2.78 -6.58 -13.44
C ARG A 181 3.84 -7.53 -12.90
N PRO A 182 3.73 -8.83 -13.22
CA PRO A 182 4.75 -9.81 -12.89
C PRO A 182 6.06 -9.55 -13.64
N THR A 183 7.12 -10.21 -13.19
CA THR A 183 8.43 -10.14 -13.83
C THR A 183 8.35 -10.61 -15.28
N GLN A 184 9.01 -9.91 -16.20
CA GLN A 184 9.13 -10.34 -17.59
C GLN A 184 10.60 -10.30 -18.03
N LEU A 185 11.17 -11.49 -18.21
CA LEU A 185 12.55 -11.63 -18.69
C LEU A 185 12.78 -10.83 -19.99
N GLY A 186 13.73 -9.90 -19.95
CA GLY A 186 14.13 -9.05 -21.07
C GLY A 186 13.38 -7.72 -21.17
N LEU A 187 12.42 -7.44 -20.28
CA LEU A 187 11.78 -6.14 -20.11
C LEU A 187 11.72 -5.82 -18.61
N PRO A 188 12.84 -5.30 -18.04
CA PRO A 188 12.98 -5.15 -16.59
C PRO A 188 12.05 -4.05 -16.08
N SER A 189 12.07 -2.87 -16.71
CA SER A 189 11.36 -1.70 -16.18
C SER A 189 10.05 -1.38 -16.91
N TRP A 190 9.03 -1.03 -16.14
CA TRP A 190 7.64 -0.80 -16.58
C TRP A 190 7.10 0.54 -16.09
N ARG A 191 6.25 1.15 -16.91
CA ARG A 191 5.33 2.21 -16.51
C ARG A 191 3.91 1.70 -16.66
N LEU A 192 3.12 1.86 -15.61
CA LEU A 192 1.73 1.44 -15.57
C LEU A 192 0.90 2.56 -14.99
N THR A 193 -0.21 2.88 -15.63
CA THR A 193 -1.25 3.70 -15.02
C THR A 193 -2.57 2.96 -15.06
N ASN A 194 -3.38 3.13 -14.02
CA ASN A 194 -4.76 2.66 -14.04
C ASN A 194 -5.68 3.61 -13.27
N THR A 195 -6.85 3.86 -13.84
CA THR A 195 -7.91 4.66 -13.25
C THR A 195 -8.58 3.87 -12.13
N VAL A 196 -8.73 4.52 -10.98
CA VAL A 196 -9.50 4.04 -9.84
C VAL A 196 -10.54 5.11 -9.48
N THR A 197 -11.74 4.68 -9.11
CA THR A 197 -12.78 5.57 -8.57
C THR A 197 -13.33 4.99 -7.27
N PHE A 198 -13.44 5.85 -6.25
CA PHE A 198 -13.98 5.49 -4.94
C PHE A 198 -15.39 6.05 -4.78
N ALA A 199 -16.31 5.23 -4.26
CA ALA A 199 -17.68 5.64 -4.00
C ALA A 199 -17.83 6.47 -2.70
N ARG A 200 -16.89 6.34 -1.76
CA ARG A 200 -16.96 6.95 -0.42
C ARG A 200 -15.58 7.38 0.07
N GLU A 201 -15.52 8.46 0.83
CA GLU A 201 -14.33 8.92 1.56
C GLU A 201 -14.04 8.00 2.75
N GLY A 202 -12.77 7.92 3.18
CA GLY A 202 -12.36 7.15 4.35
C GLY A 202 -11.04 6.40 4.14
N LEU A 203 -10.75 5.46 5.04
CA LEU A 203 -9.58 4.59 4.99
C LEU A 203 -9.89 3.30 4.23
N TYR A 204 -9.09 2.98 3.21
CA TYR A 204 -9.15 1.72 2.48
C TYR A 204 -7.83 0.97 2.65
N PRO A 205 -7.83 -0.31 3.10
CA PRO A 205 -6.59 -1.08 3.14
C PRO A 205 -5.94 -1.14 1.75
N ILE A 206 -4.63 -0.94 1.71
CA ILE A 206 -3.82 -1.03 0.50
C ILE A 206 -2.66 -2.01 0.73
N GLU A 207 -2.35 -2.78 -0.29
CA GLU A 207 -1.18 -3.65 -0.35
C GLU A 207 -0.42 -3.38 -1.65
N ILE A 208 0.89 -3.14 -1.52
CA ILE A 208 1.81 -2.97 -2.64
C ILE A 208 2.86 -4.08 -2.53
N LEU A 209 2.96 -4.90 -3.56
CA LEU A 209 3.94 -5.96 -3.69
C LEU A 209 4.95 -5.55 -4.75
N TYR A 210 6.22 -5.75 -4.45
CA TYR A 210 7.32 -5.40 -5.33
C TYR A 210 8.37 -6.50 -5.33
N VAL A 211 8.96 -6.73 -6.49
CA VAL A 211 10.06 -7.69 -6.67
C VAL A 211 11.17 -7.03 -7.47
N ALA A 212 12.39 -7.19 -6.98
CA ALA A 212 13.62 -6.89 -7.70
C ALA A 212 14.41 -8.18 -7.92
N ILE A 213 14.88 -8.41 -9.14
CA ILE A 213 15.63 -9.60 -9.52
C ILE A 213 17.11 -9.29 -9.58
N ALA A 214 17.55 -8.30 -10.36
CA ALA A 214 18.97 -7.98 -10.46
C ALA A 214 19.22 -6.60 -11.09
N GLU A 215 20.42 -6.07 -10.82
CA GLU A 215 20.98 -4.84 -11.36
C GLU A 215 20.21 -3.57 -10.96
N HIS A 216 19.09 -3.27 -11.60
CA HIS A 216 18.32 -2.06 -11.35
C HIS A 216 17.10 -2.39 -10.51
N SER A 217 16.82 -1.52 -9.54
CA SER A 217 15.62 -1.61 -8.71
C SER A 217 15.04 -0.22 -8.57
N ALA A 218 13.77 -0.06 -8.90
CA ALA A 218 13.01 1.17 -8.68
C ALA A 218 11.54 0.84 -8.43
N LEU A 219 10.94 1.50 -7.44
CA LEU A 219 9.51 1.48 -7.17
C LEU A 219 9.06 2.92 -6.92
N GLU A 220 8.28 3.46 -7.84
CA GLU A 220 7.59 4.73 -7.68
C GLU A 220 6.08 4.51 -7.68
N MET A 221 5.36 5.25 -6.85
CA MET A 221 3.91 5.39 -6.91
C MET A 221 3.56 6.86 -6.94
N SER A 222 2.71 7.20 -7.90
CA SER A 222 2.29 8.57 -8.16
C SER A 222 0.79 8.61 -8.46
N LEU A 223 0.22 9.80 -8.36
CA LEU A 223 -1.20 10.04 -8.56
C LEU A 223 -1.42 11.21 -9.50
N LEU A 224 -2.44 11.09 -10.35
CA LEU A 224 -3.01 12.19 -11.12
C LEU A 224 -4.53 12.17 -10.97
N VAL A 225 -5.12 13.31 -10.66
CA VAL A 225 -6.58 13.47 -10.56
C VAL A 225 -7.10 14.16 -11.82
N GLY A 226 -8.11 13.58 -12.46
CA GLY A 226 -8.75 14.15 -13.64
C GLY A 226 -8.64 13.26 -14.87
N GLU A 227 -8.64 13.87 -16.06
CA GLU A 227 -8.64 13.13 -17.32
C GLU A 227 -7.23 12.69 -17.71
N PHE A 228 -7.02 11.38 -17.88
CA PHE A 228 -5.79 10.81 -18.45
C PHE A 228 -6.11 9.51 -19.20
N GLU A 229 -5.35 9.21 -20.26
CA GLU A 229 -5.48 7.94 -20.98
C GLU A 229 -4.48 6.94 -20.41
N ASP A 230 -4.99 5.93 -19.71
CA ASP A 230 -4.12 4.98 -19.05
C ASP A 230 -3.27 4.15 -20.02
N PHE A 231 -2.08 3.77 -19.58
CA PHE A 231 -1.18 2.94 -20.37
C PHE A 231 -0.39 1.94 -19.53
N GLU A 232 0.01 0.83 -20.16
CA GLU A 232 1.00 -0.10 -19.64
C GLU A 232 2.06 -0.30 -20.73
N ALA A 233 3.30 0.09 -20.44
CA ALA A 233 4.40 -0.02 -21.39
C ALA A 233 5.73 -0.26 -20.67
N GLY A 234 6.65 -0.96 -21.34
CA GLY A 234 8.05 -0.96 -20.88
C GLY A 234 8.60 0.48 -20.86
N ALA A 235 9.44 0.81 -19.89
CA ALA A 235 9.90 2.19 -19.70
C ALA A 235 10.67 2.75 -20.92
N ASN A 236 11.31 1.90 -21.70
CA ASN A 236 12.01 2.29 -22.94
C ASN A 236 11.21 1.99 -24.22
N ALA A 237 9.97 1.54 -24.11
CA ALA A 237 9.15 1.22 -25.26
C ALA A 237 8.68 2.51 -25.97
N PRO A 238 8.60 2.52 -27.32
CA PRO A 238 8.03 3.64 -28.05
C PRO A 238 6.60 3.95 -27.56
N GLY A 239 6.33 5.21 -27.23
CA GLY A 239 5.04 5.64 -26.70
C GLY A 239 4.91 5.59 -25.18
N SER A 240 5.91 5.05 -24.47
CA SER A 240 6.04 5.21 -23.01
C SER A 240 6.43 6.66 -22.71
N VAL A 241 5.68 7.32 -21.84
CA VAL A 241 5.91 8.70 -21.39
C VAL A 241 6.28 8.70 -19.91
N SER A 242 7.12 9.64 -19.47
CA SER A 242 7.44 9.81 -18.06
C SER A 242 6.18 10.22 -17.28
N LEU A 243 5.96 9.59 -16.12
CA LEU A 243 4.85 9.92 -15.22
C LEU A 243 4.97 11.36 -14.70
N ALA A 244 6.18 11.75 -14.28
CA ALA A 244 6.46 13.11 -13.84
C ALA A 244 6.20 14.16 -14.94
N GLU A 245 6.66 13.91 -16.18
CA GLU A 245 6.40 14.82 -17.31
C GLU A 245 4.92 14.84 -17.73
N SER A 246 4.18 13.78 -17.41
CA SER A 246 2.74 13.65 -17.67
C SER A 246 1.87 14.32 -16.59
N GLY A 247 2.47 14.91 -15.57
CA GLY A 247 1.78 15.66 -14.51
C GLY A 247 1.35 14.83 -13.31
N PHE A 248 1.82 13.59 -13.19
CA PHE A 248 1.64 12.81 -11.96
C PHE A 248 2.52 13.40 -10.85
N THR A 249 2.07 13.25 -9.61
CA THR A 249 2.82 13.63 -8.40
C THR A 249 3.06 12.40 -7.54
N LEU A 250 4.25 12.26 -6.96
CA LEU A 250 4.54 11.18 -6.01
C LEU A 250 3.50 11.15 -4.89
N VAL A 251 3.13 9.94 -4.47
CA VAL A 251 2.23 9.77 -3.33
C VAL A 251 3.02 10.01 -2.05
N GLU A 252 2.55 10.99 -1.27
CA GLU A 252 3.15 11.41 -0.01
C GLU A 252 2.79 10.45 1.14
N PRO A 253 3.67 10.27 2.16
CA PRO A 253 3.41 9.44 3.34
C PRO A 253 2.11 9.81 4.07
N ALA A 254 1.77 11.10 4.07
CA ALA A 254 0.56 11.63 4.68
C ALA A 254 -0.73 11.03 4.11
N SER A 255 -0.67 10.45 2.90
CA SER A 255 -1.78 9.75 2.26
C SER A 255 -2.02 8.36 2.85
N PHE A 256 -1.12 7.87 3.71
CA PHE A 256 -1.13 6.51 4.25
C PHE A 256 -1.13 6.48 5.77
N HIS A 257 -1.96 5.60 6.33
CA HIS A 257 -2.01 5.33 7.76
C HIS A 257 -1.71 3.87 8.06
N GLN A 258 -1.20 3.57 9.25
CA GLN A 258 -0.97 2.19 9.69
C GLN A 258 -2.02 1.71 10.70
N ALA A 259 -2.71 2.63 11.37
CA ALA A 259 -3.80 2.36 12.32
C ALA A 259 -5.09 3.10 11.95
N LEU A 260 -6.24 2.58 12.42
CA LEU A 260 -7.55 3.19 12.19
C LEU A 260 -7.73 4.52 12.93
N SER A 261 -7.03 4.70 14.05
CA SER A 261 -6.96 5.96 14.78
C SER A 261 -6.15 7.05 14.07
N GLY A 262 -5.50 6.70 12.96
CA GLY A 262 -4.37 7.43 12.39
C GLY A 262 -3.08 7.19 13.17
N GLY A 263 -1.95 7.53 12.56
CA GLY A 263 -0.62 7.24 13.11
C GLY A 263 -0.05 5.86 12.75
N GLY A 264 1.05 5.50 13.43
CA GLY A 264 1.71 4.19 13.36
C GLY A 264 0.89 3.06 13.96
N SER A 265 1.10 1.81 13.51
CA SER A 265 0.35 0.67 14.07
C SER A 265 0.89 0.22 15.42
N LEU A 266 2.15 0.55 15.75
CA LEU A 266 2.80 0.21 17.01
C LEU A 266 3.20 1.48 17.80
N PRO A 267 3.45 1.37 19.12
CA PRO A 267 3.86 2.52 19.94
C PRO A 267 5.19 3.17 19.51
N ASP A 268 6.11 2.40 18.94
CA ASP A 268 7.30 2.93 18.28
C ASP A 268 6.97 3.17 16.80
N GLU A 269 6.82 4.43 16.42
CA GLU A 269 6.41 4.87 15.08
C GLU A 269 7.43 4.52 13.98
N ALA A 270 8.68 4.19 14.35
CA ALA A 270 9.69 3.70 13.40
C ALA A 270 9.59 2.19 13.16
N SER A 271 8.75 1.50 13.95
CA SER A 271 8.55 0.06 13.89
C SER A 271 7.15 -0.28 13.39
N CYS A 272 7.04 -1.42 12.73
CA CYS A 272 5.77 -2.00 12.39
C CYS A 272 5.92 -3.51 12.27
N ALA A 273 4.80 -4.23 12.31
CA ALA A 273 4.77 -5.66 12.06
C ALA A 273 3.54 -6.00 11.22
N GLN A 274 3.69 -6.95 10.31
CA GLN A 274 2.60 -7.44 9.46
C GLN A 274 2.16 -8.84 9.92
N CYS A 275 0.89 -9.14 9.69
CA CYS A 275 0.30 -10.47 9.89
C CYS A 275 -0.19 -11.03 8.55
N SER A 276 -0.45 -12.33 8.47
CA SER A 276 -1.09 -12.88 7.27
C SER A 276 -2.49 -12.28 7.08
N ARG A 277 -2.86 -11.94 5.85
CA ARG A 277 -4.16 -11.28 5.57
C ARG A 277 -5.34 -12.19 5.89
N GLU A 278 -5.16 -13.51 5.86
CA GLU A 278 -6.18 -14.47 6.27
C GLU A 278 -6.55 -14.39 7.76
N LEU A 279 -5.69 -13.76 8.58
CA LEU A 279 -5.84 -13.60 10.03
C LEU A 279 -6.55 -12.29 10.42
N VAL A 280 -6.83 -11.43 9.45
CA VAL A 280 -7.54 -10.16 9.66
C VAL A 280 -8.91 -10.40 10.30
N HIS A 281 -9.25 -9.57 11.29
CA HIS A 281 -10.50 -9.63 12.06
C HIS A 281 -10.77 -10.93 12.84
N GLN A 282 -9.82 -11.85 12.89
CA GLN A 282 -9.92 -13.00 13.80
C GLN A 282 -9.68 -12.55 15.25
N ALA A 283 -10.39 -13.12 16.22
CA ALA A 283 -10.20 -12.83 17.64
C ALA A 283 -8.91 -13.49 18.18
N GLY A 284 -8.19 -12.81 19.07
CA GLY A 284 -6.86 -13.25 19.51
C GLY A 284 -5.71 -12.54 18.79
N ASN A 285 -4.49 -13.00 19.06
CA ASN A 285 -3.28 -12.36 18.55
C ASN A 285 -2.97 -12.68 17.08
N ASN A 286 -3.44 -13.85 16.60
CA ASN A 286 -3.49 -14.24 15.18
C ASN A 286 -2.30 -13.77 14.32
N GLY A 287 -1.10 -14.31 14.62
CA GLY A 287 0.13 -14.01 13.88
C GLY A 287 0.88 -12.77 14.37
N CYS A 288 0.32 -12.02 15.33
CA CYS A 288 0.99 -10.94 16.03
C CYS A 288 1.48 -11.35 17.43
N ASP A 289 2.35 -10.53 18.01
CA ASP A 289 2.83 -10.70 19.38
C ASP A 289 1.69 -10.56 20.42
N PRO A 290 1.87 -11.12 21.64
CA PRO A 290 0.93 -10.91 22.74
C PRO A 290 0.63 -9.43 22.97
N GLY A 291 -0.66 -9.10 23.11
CA GLY A 291 -1.15 -7.73 23.21
C GLY A 291 -1.34 -6.99 21.89
N ALA A 292 -1.09 -7.61 20.74
CA ALA A 292 -1.42 -7.08 19.41
C ALA A 292 -2.35 -8.02 18.63
N TYR A 293 -3.21 -7.45 17.79
CA TYR A 293 -4.14 -8.15 16.89
C TYR A 293 -3.85 -7.76 15.43
N CYS A 294 -4.34 -8.59 14.50
CA CYS A 294 -4.24 -8.35 13.06
C CYS A 294 -5.37 -7.43 12.58
N ASN A 295 -5.05 -6.16 12.30
CA ASN A 295 -6.02 -5.14 11.87
C ASN A 295 -6.45 -5.30 10.40
N SER A 296 -7.40 -4.50 9.91
CA SER A 296 -7.90 -4.57 8.52
C SER A 296 -6.86 -4.35 7.42
N ALA A 297 -5.74 -3.69 7.73
CA ALA A 297 -4.61 -3.53 6.80
C ALA A 297 -3.67 -4.76 6.79
N ALA A 298 -3.96 -5.78 7.59
CA ALA A 298 -3.07 -6.89 7.90
C ALA A 298 -1.75 -6.44 8.56
N LEU A 299 -1.88 -5.45 9.47
CA LEU A 299 -0.83 -4.98 10.36
C LEU A 299 -1.14 -5.37 11.80
N CYS A 300 -0.08 -5.60 12.58
CA CYS A 300 -0.20 -5.80 14.01
C CYS A 300 -0.40 -4.46 14.72
N GLU A 301 -1.46 -4.37 15.50
CA GLU A 301 -1.87 -3.18 16.23
C GLU A 301 -2.21 -3.54 17.69
N PRO A 302 -1.90 -2.69 18.69
CA PRO A 302 -2.24 -2.92 20.08
C PRO A 302 -3.72 -3.24 20.31
N CYS A 303 -3.97 -4.19 21.20
CA CYS A 303 -5.31 -4.58 21.62
C CYS A 303 -5.89 -3.58 22.62
N ALA A 304 -6.24 -2.40 22.09
CA ALA A 304 -6.80 -1.26 22.81
C ALA A 304 -8.18 -0.85 22.28
N LEU A 305 -8.89 -1.76 21.61
CA LEU A 305 -10.24 -1.55 21.09
C LEU A 305 -11.24 -2.44 21.82
N ASP A 306 -12.52 -2.04 21.88
CA ASP A 306 -13.56 -2.83 22.54
C ASP A 306 -13.67 -4.27 21.99
N ALA A 307 -13.40 -4.45 20.69
CA ALA A 307 -13.39 -5.75 20.03
C ALA A 307 -12.09 -6.56 20.25
N PHE A 308 -11.00 -5.89 20.64
CA PHE A 308 -9.67 -6.46 20.82
C PHE A 308 -9.00 -5.80 22.02
N CYS A 309 -9.20 -6.36 23.21
CA CYS A 309 -8.71 -5.74 24.45
C CYS A 309 -7.78 -6.67 25.23
N GLY A 310 -6.69 -6.08 25.74
CA GLY A 310 -5.74 -6.74 26.64
C GLY A 310 -4.83 -7.77 25.94
N PRO A 311 -4.03 -8.52 26.72
CA PRO A 311 -2.93 -9.33 26.18
C PRO A 311 -3.38 -10.45 25.25
N SER A 312 -4.62 -10.93 25.40
CA SER A 312 -5.20 -12.00 24.60
C SER A 312 -6.12 -11.50 23.48
N CYS A 313 -6.25 -10.17 23.32
CA CYS A 313 -7.00 -9.54 22.24
C CYS A 313 -8.41 -10.10 22.07
N GLN A 314 -9.09 -10.28 23.21
CA GLN A 314 -10.47 -10.76 23.24
C GLN A 314 -11.42 -9.57 23.28
N PRO A 315 -12.64 -9.72 22.73
CA PRO A 315 -13.65 -8.71 22.84
C PRO A 315 -14.08 -8.56 24.30
N CYS A 316 -14.38 -7.32 24.67
CA CYS A 316 -14.90 -6.98 25.97
C CYS A 316 -16.31 -7.56 26.21
N ALA A 317 -16.56 -7.99 27.45
CA ALA A 317 -17.81 -8.65 27.83
C ALA A 317 -18.91 -7.65 28.17
N ALA A 318 -20.17 -8.12 28.24
CA ALA A 318 -21.31 -7.24 28.46
C ALA A 318 -21.25 -6.41 29.77
N GLN A 319 -20.57 -6.90 30.82
CA GLN A 319 -20.41 -6.17 32.09
C GLN A 319 -19.25 -5.16 32.07
N THR A 320 -18.31 -5.32 31.15
CA THR A 320 -17.14 -4.48 30.98
C THR A 320 -16.93 -4.17 29.50
N PRO A 321 -17.88 -3.48 28.84
CA PRO A 321 -17.96 -3.45 27.37
C PRO A 321 -16.94 -2.52 26.71
N ARG A 322 -16.17 -1.74 27.49
CA ARG A 322 -15.23 -0.74 26.97
C ARG A 322 -13.79 -1.20 27.21
N CYS A 323 -12.91 -0.97 26.25
CA CYS A 323 -11.46 -1.13 26.46
C CYS A 323 -10.84 0.19 26.90
N ALA A 324 -10.05 0.18 27.97
CA ALA A 324 -9.35 1.35 28.49
C ALA A 324 -7.95 0.99 28.96
N LEU A 325 -7.06 1.99 29.05
CA LEU A 325 -5.75 1.81 29.67
C LEU A 325 -5.89 1.89 31.19
N VAL A 326 -5.75 0.75 31.87
CA VAL A 326 -5.69 0.65 33.34
C VAL A 326 -4.25 0.37 33.73
N ASP A 327 -3.64 1.30 34.47
CA ASP A 327 -2.21 1.23 34.83
C ASP A 327 -1.27 1.02 33.61
N GLY A 328 -1.61 1.66 32.49
CA GLY A 328 -0.86 1.55 31.23
C GLY A 328 -1.08 0.26 30.45
N THR A 329 -1.97 -0.63 30.90
CA THR A 329 -2.31 -1.88 30.22
C THR A 329 -3.76 -1.83 29.73
N PRO A 330 -4.04 -2.18 28.45
CA PRO A 330 -5.40 -2.30 27.98
C PRO A 330 -6.18 -3.35 28.78
N ALA A 331 -7.34 -2.98 29.32
CA ALA A 331 -8.22 -3.84 30.08
C ALA A 331 -9.69 -3.48 29.82
N CYS A 332 -10.56 -4.49 29.89
CA CYS A 332 -12.00 -4.28 29.77
C CYS A 332 -12.56 -3.69 31.06
N VAL A 333 -13.26 -2.56 30.92
CA VAL A 333 -13.84 -1.77 32.00
C VAL A 333 -15.32 -1.51 31.77
N ALA A 334 -16.06 -1.13 32.81
CA ALA A 334 -17.49 -0.84 32.69
C ALA A 334 -17.74 0.47 31.92
N CYS A 335 -16.87 1.48 32.12
CA CYS A 335 -17.04 2.81 31.54
C CYS A 335 -15.70 3.52 31.31
N VAL A 336 -15.66 4.42 30.32
CA VAL A 336 -14.59 5.40 30.12
C VAL A 336 -15.09 6.84 30.28
N SER A 337 -16.41 7.02 30.26
CA SER A 337 -17.12 8.27 30.44
C SER A 337 -18.50 8.03 31.03
N ASP A 338 -19.14 9.08 31.55
CA ASP A 338 -20.52 9.01 32.07
C ASP A 338 -21.53 8.52 31.00
N ALA A 339 -21.23 8.70 29.71
CA ALA A 339 -22.08 8.26 28.62
C ALA A 339 -22.14 6.73 28.46
N ASP A 340 -21.18 6.00 29.06
CA ASP A 340 -21.16 4.55 29.05
C ASP A 340 -22.03 3.94 30.17
N CYS A 341 -22.49 4.75 31.12
CA CYS A 341 -23.27 4.31 32.27
C CYS A 341 -24.78 4.41 32.04
N GLU A 342 -25.56 3.61 32.80
CA GLU A 342 -27.01 3.73 32.78
C GLU A 342 -27.47 5.10 33.30
N ALA A 343 -28.65 5.54 32.86
CA ALA A 343 -29.17 6.86 33.22
C ALA A 343 -29.29 7.00 34.74
N GLY A 344 -28.51 7.93 35.30
CA GLY A 344 -28.49 8.22 36.73
C GLY A 344 -27.21 7.77 37.44
N ASP A 345 -26.33 7.02 36.78
CA ASP A 345 -24.97 6.70 37.26
C ASP A 345 -23.92 7.58 36.57
N VAL A 346 -22.73 7.64 37.17
CA VAL A 346 -21.53 8.32 36.65
C VAL A 346 -20.36 7.35 36.61
N CYS A 347 -19.40 7.58 35.73
CA CYS A 347 -18.21 6.76 35.66
C CYS A 347 -17.22 7.17 36.75
N ASP A 348 -16.84 6.23 37.62
CA ASP A 348 -15.69 6.41 38.51
C ASP A 348 -14.40 6.33 37.67
N PRO A 349 -13.61 7.41 37.54
CA PRO A 349 -12.43 7.43 36.69
C PRO A 349 -11.26 6.60 37.24
N GLU A 350 -11.25 6.25 38.54
CA GLU A 350 -10.23 5.40 39.14
C GLU A 350 -10.63 3.93 39.08
N ALA A 351 -11.89 3.62 39.42
CA ALA A 351 -12.39 2.25 39.42
C ALA A 351 -12.83 1.76 38.03
N HIS A 352 -13.00 2.67 37.08
CA HIS A 352 -13.64 2.46 35.78
C HIS A 352 -14.97 1.67 35.89
N ALA A 353 -15.75 2.03 36.90
CA ALA A 353 -17.02 1.41 37.26
C ALA A 353 -18.13 2.45 37.26
N CYS A 354 -19.32 2.07 36.77
CA CYS A 354 -20.50 2.91 36.91
C CYS A 354 -20.96 2.87 38.37
N VAL A 355 -21.03 4.05 38.98
CA VAL A 355 -21.42 4.26 40.38
C VAL A 355 -22.51 5.32 40.45
N ALA A 356 -23.34 5.26 41.50
CA ALA A 356 -24.28 6.33 41.76
C ALA A 356 -23.51 7.66 41.96
N PRO A 357 -24.02 8.78 41.42
CA PRO A 357 -23.39 10.07 41.59
C PRO A 357 -23.25 10.39 43.08
N PRO A 358 -22.14 11.01 43.49
CA PRO A 358 -21.95 11.40 44.87
C PRO A 358 -23.14 12.28 45.30
N PRO A 359 -23.70 12.05 46.50
CA PRO A 359 -24.83 12.85 46.97
C PRO A 359 -24.43 14.31 46.94
N GLU A 360 -25.20 15.15 46.24
CA GLU A 360 -24.89 16.58 46.14
C GLU A 360 -24.63 17.13 47.55
N PRO A 361 -23.50 17.82 47.80
CA PRO A 361 -23.23 18.42 49.09
C PRO A 361 -24.40 19.34 49.40
N GLY A 362 -25.20 18.92 50.38
CA GLY A 362 -26.62 19.26 50.42
C GLY A 362 -26.92 20.72 50.16
N ALA A 363 -27.91 20.94 49.30
CA ALA A 363 -28.91 21.98 49.51
C ALA A 363 -29.60 21.71 50.87
N GLY A 364 -28.87 21.92 51.95
CA GLY A 364 -29.38 21.90 53.31
C GLY A 364 -30.44 22.97 53.40
N GLY A 365 -31.70 22.55 53.45
CA GLY A 365 -32.85 23.39 53.74
C GLY A 365 -32.69 24.08 55.10
N GLY A 366 -32.02 25.24 55.09
CA GLY A 366 -32.00 26.19 56.18
C GLY A 366 -33.26 27.04 56.15
N GLY A 367 -34.38 26.47 56.60
CA GLY A 367 -35.59 27.25 56.94
C GLY A 367 -35.37 27.99 58.27
N GLY A 368 -34.64 29.11 58.23
CA GLY A 368 -34.41 30.00 59.37
C GLY A 368 -34.63 31.45 58.99
N ALA A 369 -35.67 32.06 59.56
CA ALA A 369 -36.09 33.43 59.33
C ALA A 369 -35.20 34.47 60.06
N GLY A 370 -35.13 35.67 59.47
CA GLY A 370 -34.56 36.92 60.04
C GLY A 370 -33.18 37.23 59.49
N GLY A 371 -32.82 38.40 58.98
CA GLY A 371 -33.42 39.73 58.98
C GLY A 371 -32.26 40.75 58.95
N GLY A 372 -32.35 41.78 58.10
CA GLY A 372 -31.63 43.05 58.29
C GLY A 372 -30.24 43.23 57.64
N GLY A 373 -30.21 44.03 56.57
CA GLY A 373 -29.43 45.28 56.50
C GLY A 373 -27.91 45.25 56.27
N GLY A 374 -27.49 45.84 55.14
CA GLY A 374 -26.49 46.93 55.16
C GLY A 374 -25.06 46.67 54.67
N ALA A 375 -24.80 47.09 53.43
CA ALA A 375 -23.72 47.94 52.91
C ALA A 375 -22.20 47.68 53.17
N GLY A 376 -21.42 47.83 52.07
CA GLY A 376 -19.97 48.10 52.02
C GLY A 376 -19.16 46.84 51.62
N GLY A 377 -18.40 46.75 50.53
CA GLY A 377 -17.50 47.72 49.89
C GLY A 377 -16.06 47.29 50.17
N GLY A 378 -15.29 46.87 49.16
CA GLY A 378 -13.86 46.61 49.34
C GLY A 378 -13.21 45.71 48.28
N ALA A 379 -12.23 46.27 47.58
CA ALA A 379 -11.37 45.65 46.57
C ALA A 379 -10.07 45.08 47.19
N GLY A 380 -9.35 44.25 46.42
CA GLY A 380 -7.98 43.76 46.68
C GLY A 380 -7.88 42.29 46.24
N GLY A 381 -7.07 41.94 45.23
CA GLY A 381 -5.64 41.55 45.38
C GLY A 381 -5.59 40.06 45.76
N GLU A 382 -4.87 39.14 45.11
CA GLU A 382 -3.52 39.16 44.54
C GLU A 382 -3.37 37.97 43.58
N ALA A 383 -2.54 38.16 42.55
CA ALA A 383 -2.00 37.08 41.73
C ALA A 383 -0.74 36.49 42.44
N PRO A 384 -0.50 35.17 42.37
CA PRO A 384 0.81 34.63 42.68
C PRO A 384 1.69 34.63 41.43
N SER A 385 2.82 35.31 41.57
CA SER A 385 3.98 35.34 40.69
C SER A 385 4.73 34.01 40.59
N ASP A 386 5.35 33.81 39.43
CA ASP A 386 6.44 32.89 39.09
C ASP A 386 7.51 32.73 40.19
N PRO A 387 8.28 31.63 40.10
CA PRO A 387 9.69 31.85 39.78
C PRO A 387 10.18 30.99 38.61
N GLY A 388 10.78 31.66 37.63
CA GLY A 388 11.48 31.01 36.54
C GLY A 388 12.73 30.26 36.96
N SER A 389 13.27 29.47 36.03
CA SER A 389 14.67 29.11 36.00
C SER A 389 15.13 28.95 34.55
N ALA A 390 16.23 29.63 34.30
CA ALA A 390 16.96 29.73 33.05
C ALA A 390 17.50 28.37 32.58
N GLY A 391 17.48 28.20 31.27
CA GLY A 391 18.68 27.97 30.47
C GLY A 391 19.37 26.61 30.58
N SER A 392 19.30 25.83 29.50
CA SER A 392 20.48 25.11 29.04
C SER A 392 20.32 24.77 27.56
N ASP A 393 21.28 25.26 26.78
CA ASP A 393 21.58 24.83 25.42
C ASP A 393 21.95 23.34 25.43
N ASP A 394 21.36 22.56 24.53
CA ASP A 394 21.89 21.29 24.02
C ASP A 394 21.29 21.15 22.61
N GLY A 395 22.06 20.93 21.55
CA GLY A 395 23.14 19.97 21.45
C GLY A 395 22.68 18.95 20.42
N GLY A 396 23.13 19.12 19.17
CA GLY A 396 22.76 18.24 18.07
C GLY A 396 23.24 16.80 18.32
N CYS A 397 22.34 15.84 18.11
CA CYS A 397 22.67 14.43 18.09
C CYS A 397 22.37 13.88 16.69
N ALA A 398 23.42 13.83 15.87
CA ALA A 398 23.49 12.94 14.72
C ALA A 398 23.75 11.52 15.25
N PHE A 399 22.79 10.61 15.09
CA PHE A 399 23.02 9.18 15.30
C PHE A 399 23.52 8.56 13.99
N ARG A 400 24.83 8.30 13.94
CA ARG A 400 25.43 7.31 13.05
C ARG A 400 25.47 5.98 13.79
N ALA A 401 24.63 5.03 13.41
CA ALA A 401 24.81 3.64 13.78
C ALA A 401 25.90 3.03 12.88
N GLY A 402 27.09 2.86 13.44
CA GLY A 402 28.15 2.04 12.84
C GLY A 402 28.06 0.62 13.39
N VAL A 403 27.84 -0.36 12.51
CA VAL A 403 28.02 -1.79 12.83
C VAL A 403 29.45 -2.20 12.39
N PRO A 404 30.19 -2.96 13.21
CA PRO A 404 31.56 -3.36 12.89
C PRO A 404 31.57 -4.45 11.80
N GLY A 405 32.44 -4.23 10.82
CA GLY A 405 32.69 -5.16 9.73
C GLY A 405 33.22 -6.51 10.19
N GLN A 406 32.70 -7.57 9.56
CA GLN A 406 33.30 -8.89 9.59
C GLN A 406 33.72 -9.26 8.17
N SER A 407 35.04 -9.33 8.00
CA SER A 407 35.74 -9.78 6.80
C SER A 407 35.49 -11.27 6.54
N GLY A 408 35.12 -11.63 5.30
CA GLY A 408 35.02 -13.03 4.90
C GLY A 408 34.98 -13.23 3.39
N GLY A 409 36.16 -13.48 2.80
CA GLY A 409 36.36 -14.41 1.68
C GLY A 409 35.60 -14.19 0.37
N GLY A 410 36.24 -13.50 -0.58
CA GLY A 410 35.81 -13.48 -1.97
C GLY A 410 35.90 -14.85 -2.64
N ILE A 411 34.83 -15.22 -3.35
CA ILE A 411 34.85 -16.17 -4.45
C ILE A 411 34.24 -15.44 -5.65
N ALA A 412 35.10 -14.98 -6.55
CA ALA A 412 34.70 -14.44 -7.83
C ALA A 412 34.21 -15.59 -8.73
N LEU A 413 32.92 -15.61 -9.06
CA LEU A 413 32.36 -16.48 -10.08
C LEU A 413 32.17 -15.65 -11.37
N ALA A 414 33.08 -15.89 -12.31
CA ALA A 414 32.99 -15.37 -13.66
C ALA A 414 31.90 -16.12 -14.44
N LEU A 415 30.77 -15.46 -14.72
CA LEU A 415 29.81 -15.94 -15.71
C LEU A 415 30.21 -15.44 -17.10
N ALA A 416 30.92 -16.31 -17.81
CA ALA A 416 31.20 -16.16 -19.23
C ALA A 416 29.92 -16.42 -20.04
N GLY A 417 29.59 -15.47 -20.92
CA GLY A 417 28.46 -15.56 -21.85
C GLY A 417 28.52 -16.79 -22.75
N LEU A 418 27.35 -17.38 -22.99
CA LEU A 418 27.14 -18.36 -24.05
C LEU A 418 26.15 -17.79 -25.07
N GLY A 419 26.71 -17.17 -26.12
CA GLY A 419 25.98 -16.98 -27.36
C GLY A 419 25.85 -18.30 -28.10
N ILE A 420 24.62 -18.74 -28.35
CA ILE A 420 24.34 -19.84 -29.28
C ILE A 420 23.79 -19.25 -30.57
N ALA A 421 24.69 -19.07 -31.53
CA ALA A 421 24.37 -19.08 -32.95
C ALA A 421 24.49 -20.53 -33.46
N LEU A 422 23.49 -21.00 -34.22
CA LEU A 422 23.48 -22.06 -35.26
C LEU A 422 22.05 -22.64 -35.33
N ALA A 423 21.42 -22.95 -36.46
CA ALA A 423 21.86 -23.01 -37.84
C ALA A 423 20.64 -22.94 -38.76
N ARG A 424 20.85 -22.29 -39.93
CA ARG A 424 19.99 -22.35 -41.10
C ARG A 424 19.69 -23.79 -41.52
N ARG A 425 18.43 -24.20 -41.55
CA ARG A 425 17.97 -25.37 -42.33
C ARG A 425 17.13 -24.88 -43.51
N ARG A 426 17.73 -24.97 -44.71
CA ARG A 426 17.08 -24.79 -46.01
C ARG A 426 15.97 -25.84 -46.17
N GLN A 427 14.71 -25.42 -46.20
CA GLN A 427 13.65 -26.18 -46.86
C GLN A 427 13.52 -25.71 -48.31
N ARG A 428 13.78 -26.64 -49.23
CA ARG A 428 13.41 -26.51 -50.64
C ARG A 428 11.90 -26.77 -50.74
N ALA A 429 11.12 -25.73 -50.99
CA ALA A 429 9.76 -25.86 -51.50
C ALA A 429 9.78 -25.61 -53.01
N SER A 430 9.27 -26.60 -53.73
CA SER A 430 9.09 -26.62 -55.18
C SER A 430 8.15 -25.51 -55.65
N ALA A 431 8.55 -24.76 -56.68
CA ALA A 431 7.67 -23.89 -57.43
C ALA A 431 7.67 -24.31 -58.91
N LEU A 432 6.45 -24.46 -59.43
CA LEU A 432 6.11 -24.77 -60.80
C LEU A 432 6.65 -23.73 -61.78
N SER A 433 7.01 -24.17 -62.98
CA SER A 433 6.96 -23.35 -64.19
C SER A 433 6.36 -24.16 -65.32
N CYS A 434 5.17 -23.75 -65.75
CA CYS A 434 4.55 -24.15 -67.01
C CYS A 434 5.09 -23.27 -68.14
N ALA A 435 5.43 -23.87 -69.29
CA ALA A 435 5.30 -23.22 -70.59
C ALA A 435 5.10 -24.27 -71.70
N PRO A 436 4.41 -23.91 -72.81
CA PRO A 436 3.73 -24.84 -73.70
C PRO A 436 4.48 -25.07 -75.03
N GLY A 437 4.13 -26.12 -75.77
CA GLY A 437 4.66 -26.30 -77.13
C GLY A 437 4.17 -27.56 -77.83
N ALA A 438 3.23 -27.39 -78.76
CA ALA A 438 2.59 -28.43 -79.55
C ALA A 438 3.48 -29.00 -80.68
N ARG A 439 3.23 -30.27 -81.02
CA ARG A 439 2.91 -30.83 -82.36
C ARG A 439 3.54 -32.21 -82.58
N ALA A 440 2.66 -33.20 -82.77
CA ALA A 440 2.90 -34.34 -83.68
C ALA A 440 2.68 -33.84 -85.13
N PRO A 441 3.09 -34.53 -86.21
CA PRO A 441 2.81 -35.97 -86.43
C PRO A 441 3.87 -36.77 -87.21
N ARG A 442 3.69 -38.10 -87.20
CA ARG A 442 4.17 -39.14 -88.14
C ARG A 442 5.67 -39.27 -88.39
#